data_AF-A0A922PVD0-F1
#
_entry.id   AF-A0A922PVD0-F1
#
_cell.length_a   1.000
_cell.length_b   1.000
_cell.length_c   1.000
_cell.angle_alpha   90.00
_cell.angle_beta   90.00
_cell.angle_gamma   90.00
#
_symmetry.space_group_name_H-M   'P 1'
#
loop_
_entity.id
_entity.type
_entity.pdbx_description
1 polymer ?
#
loop_
_entity_poly.entity_id
_entity_poly.type
_entity_poly.pdbx_seq_one_letter_code
_entity_poly.pdbx_strand_id
1 'polypeptide(L)'
;MQRVLTHSEEYRRAVGLLNENWDPEDQPIYRNVLEAADVHFARQLQMAGLVGGTTDLGDYRAVNQLIMRHDQWLSTGARQALLAPFQD
;
A
#
# COMPACT_ATOMS: atom_id res chain seq x y z
N MET A 1 -15.07 10.48 -14.31
CA MET A 1 -14.29 10.60 -13.05
C MET A 1 -13.43 9.38 -12.78
N GLN A 2 -13.91 8.14 -12.90
CA GLN A 2 -13.10 6.92 -12.67
C GLN A 2 -11.78 6.84 -13.47
N ARG A 3 -11.76 7.18 -14.76
CA ARG A 3 -10.53 7.15 -15.59
C ARG A 3 -9.40 8.07 -15.11
N VAL A 4 -9.72 9.15 -14.40
CA VAL A 4 -8.70 10.09 -13.89
C VAL A 4 -8.07 9.53 -12.61
N LEU A 5 -8.86 8.85 -11.78
CA LEU A 5 -8.39 8.20 -10.56
C LEU A 5 -7.46 7.03 -10.87
N THR A 6 -7.75 6.23 -11.92
CA THR A 6 -6.93 5.05 -12.26
C THR A 6 -5.53 5.35 -12.81
N HIS A 7 -5.24 6.62 -13.11
CA HIS A 7 -3.96 7.06 -13.68
C HIS A 7 -3.16 7.98 -12.75
N SER A 8 -3.66 8.31 -11.56
CA SER A 8 -2.88 9.10 -10.59
C SER A 8 -1.73 8.28 -10.01
N GLU A 9 -0.69 8.96 -9.56
CA GLU A 9 0.43 8.31 -8.87
C GLU A 9 -0.04 7.63 -7.57
N GLU A 10 -0.95 8.26 -6.82
CA GLU A 10 -1.51 7.71 -5.59
C GLU A 10 -2.23 6.38 -5.85
N TYR A 11 -3.00 6.28 -6.94
CA TYR A 11 -3.66 5.04 -7.33
C TYR A 11 -2.66 3.96 -7.72
N ARG A 12 -1.64 4.31 -8.51
CA ARG A 12 -0.58 3.35 -8.88
C ARG A 12 0.15 2.81 -7.65
N ARG A 13 0.45 3.68 -6.68
CA ARG A 13 1.11 3.32 -5.41
C ARG A 13 0.25 2.40 -4.55
N ALA A 14 -1.01 2.76 -4.35
CA ALA A 14 -1.96 1.96 -3.59
C ALA A 14 -2.21 0.58 -4.26
N VAL A 15 -2.35 0.53 -5.58
CA VAL A 15 -2.50 -0.72 -6.33
C VAL A 15 -1.21 -1.55 -6.31
N GLY A 16 -0.03 -0.91 -6.37
CA GLY A 16 1.27 -1.56 -6.24
C GLY A 16 1.43 -2.23 -4.88
N LEU A 17 1.06 -1.53 -3.80
CA LEU A 17 1.01 -2.10 -2.46
C LEU A 17 0.09 -3.33 -2.40
N LEU A 18 -1.13 -3.23 -2.93
CA LEU A 18 -2.14 -4.29 -2.87
C LEU A 18 -1.77 -5.55 -3.67
N ASN A 19 -0.98 -5.39 -4.74
CA ASN A 19 -0.58 -6.50 -5.61
C ASN A 19 0.88 -6.93 -5.38
N GLU A 20 1.52 -6.43 -4.33
CA GLU A 20 2.95 -6.64 -4.07
C GLU A 20 3.83 -6.35 -5.29
N ASN A 21 3.50 -5.28 -6.02
CA ASN A 21 4.19 -4.86 -7.23
C ASN A 21 4.63 -3.40 -7.08
N TRP A 22 5.67 -3.19 -6.28
CA TRP A 22 6.27 -1.88 -6.05
C TRP A 22 7.79 -1.99 -6.11
N ASP A 23 8.43 -0.97 -6.68
CA ASP A 23 9.88 -0.85 -6.69
C ASP A 23 10.27 0.57 -6.21
N PRO A 24 10.80 0.72 -4.99
CA PRO A 24 11.23 2.02 -4.48
C PRO A 24 12.39 2.64 -5.24
N GLU A 25 13.14 1.83 -6.01
CA GLU A 25 14.32 2.23 -6.75
C GLU A 25 14.01 2.62 -8.21
N ASP A 26 12.75 2.49 -8.66
CA ASP A 26 12.30 2.85 -10.01
C ASP A 26 12.43 4.38 -10.28
N GLN A 27 12.60 5.19 -9.23
CA GLN A 27 12.91 6.62 -9.35
C GLN A 27 14.38 6.92 -9.00
N PRO A 28 15.21 7.35 -9.96
CA PRO A 28 16.67 7.44 -9.79
C PRO A 28 17.16 8.58 -8.89
N ILE A 29 16.28 9.50 -8.46
CA ILE A 29 16.68 10.72 -7.73
C ILE A 29 16.30 10.65 -6.24
N TYR A 30 15.24 9.92 -5.88
CA TYR A 30 14.80 9.74 -4.51
C TYR A 30 14.19 8.36 -4.32
N ARG A 31 14.47 7.74 -3.17
CA ARG A 31 13.86 6.46 -2.79
C ARG A 31 12.37 6.66 -2.58
N ASN A 32 11.56 6.08 -3.45
CA ASN A 32 10.13 6.30 -3.49
C ASN A 32 9.38 5.30 -2.59
N VAL A 33 9.59 5.40 -1.27
CA VAL A 33 8.90 4.53 -0.30
C VAL A 33 7.42 4.90 -0.19
N LEU A 34 6.59 3.91 0.12
CA LEU A 34 5.16 4.06 0.42
C LEU A 34 4.98 4.75 1.78
N GLU A 35 4.01 5.64 1.84
CA GLU A 35 3.66 6.45 3.00
C GLU A 35 2.30 6.05 3.59
N ALA A 36 1.97 6.59 4.77
CA ALA A 36 0.70 6.29 5.44
C ALA A 36 -0.52 6.59 4.54
N ALA A 37 -0.47 7.67 3.76
CA ALA A 37 -1.54 8.03 2.83
C ALA A 37 -1.80 6.95 1.77
N ASP A 38 -0.75 6.31 1.24
CA ASP A 38 -0.87 5.21 0.28
C ASP A 38 -1.59 4.00 0.91
N VAL A 39 -1.26 3.68 2.18
CA VAL A 39 -1.90 2.60 2.94
C VAL A 39 -3.38 2.88 3.18
N HIS A 40 -3.72 4.10 3.59
CA HIS A 40 -5.11 4.50 3.80
C HIS A 40 -5.93 4.41 2.51
N PHE A 41 -5.36 4.87 1.39
CA PHE A 41 -6.05 4.80 0.11
C PHE A 41 -6.20 3.35 -0.39
N ALA A 42 -5.16 2.52 -0.27
CA ALA A 42 -5.22 1.10 -0.60
C ALA A 42 -6.34 0.37 0.16
N ARG A 43 -6.50 0.66 1.46
CA ARG A 43 -7.61 0.12 2.26
C ARG A 43 -8.97 0.59 1.78
N GLN A 44 -9.12 1.87 1.47
CA GLN A 44 -10.38 2.38 0.92
C GLN A 44 -10.74 1.68 -0.39
N LEU A 45 -9.76 1.41 -1.25
CA LEU A 45 -9.96 0.67 -2.50
C LEU A 45 -10.42 -0.78 -2.25
N GLN A 46 -9.83 -1.48 -1.27
CA GLN A 46 -10.25 -2.83 -0.88
C GLN A 46 -11.64 -2.84 -0.24
N MET A 47 -11.89 -1.97 0.73
CA MET A 47 -13.18 -1.86 1.43
C MET A 47 -14.33 -1.51 0.48
N ALA A 48 -14.07 -0.67 -0.52
CA ALA A 48 -15.05 -0.33 -1.55
C ALA A 48 -15.20 -1.41 -2.64
N GLY A 49 -14.42 -2.50 -2.59
CA GLY A 49 -14.43 -3.56 -3.60
C GLY A 49 -13.90 -3.13 -4.97
N LEU A 50 -13.18 -2.01 -5.03
CA LEU A 50 -12.64 -1.45 -6.28
C LEU A 50 -11.34 -2.14 -6.71
N VAL A 51 -10.49 -2.50 -5.74
CA VAL A 51 -9.26 -3.23 -5.96
C VAL A 51 -9.11 -4.25 -4.84
N GLY A 52 -9.24 -5.54 -5.16
CA GLY A 52 -9.03 -6.62 -4.20
C GLY A 52 -7.55 -6.83 -3.86
N GLY A 53 -6.67 -6.83 -4.87
CA GLY A 53 -5.25 -7.12 -4.67
C GLY A 53 -4.95 -8.59 -4.35
N THR A 54 -3.66 -8.90 -4.18
CA THR A 54 -3.17 -10.20 -3.69
C THR A 54 -2.98 -10.21 -2.17
N THR A 55 -2.79 -9.05 -1.56
CA THR A 55 -2.61 -8.90 -0.11
C THR A 55 -3.88 -8.32 0.50
N ASP A 56 -4.52 -9.03 1.43
CA ASP A 56 -5.64 -8.52 2.22
C ASP A 56 -5.12 -7.61 3.35
N LEU A 57 -5.38 -6.29 3.29
CA LEU A 57 -4.94 -5.34 4.32
C LEU A 57 -5.84 -5.34 5.58
N GLY A 58 -6.91 -6.12 5.58
CA GLY A 58 -7.76 -6.42 6.74
C GLY A 58 -7.33 -7.67 7.51
N ASP A 59 -6.43 -8.49 6.96
CA ASP A 59 -5.88 -9.67 7.63
C ASP A 59 -4.50 -9.38 8.23
N TYR A 60 -4.37 -9.53 9.55
CA TYR A 60 -3.12 -9.26 10.26
C TYR A 60 -1.95 -10.10 9.74
N ARG A 61 -2.19 -11.38 9.41
CA ARG A 61 -1.14 -12.29 8.96
C ARG A 61 -0.60 -11.85 7.59
N ALA A 62 -1.49 -11.50 6.66
CA ALA A 62 -1.14 -10.97 5.35
C ALA A 62 -0.36 -9.66 5.48
N VAL A 63 -0.83 -8.73 6.32
CA VAL A 63 -0.14 -7.46 6.61
C VAL A 63 1.25 -7.69 7.19
N ASN A 64 1.39 -8.57 8.19
CA ASN A 64 2.68 -8.86 8.80
C ASN A 64 3.65 -9.51 7.80
N GLN A 65 3.17 -10.42 6.95
CA GLN A 65 3.98 -11.04 5.89
C GLN A 65 4.42 -10.03 4.82
N LEU A 66 3.55 -9.08 4.46
CA LEU A 66 3.87 -7.98 3.55
C LEU A 66 5.01 -7.12 4.13
N ILE A 67 4.88 -6.69 5.40
CA ILE A 67 5.90 -5.88 6.08
C ILE A 67 7.23 -6.63 6.15
N MET A 68 7.23 -7.91 6.53
CA MET A 68 8.46 -8.69 6.64
C MET A 68 9.17 -8.91 5.30
N ARG A 69 8.42 -9.08 4.20
CA ARG A 69 8.99 -9.31 2.86
C ARG A 69 9.50 -8.01 2.22
N HIS A 70 8.82 -6.91 2.50
CA HIS A 70 8.98 -5.66 1.77
C HIS A 70 9.21 -4.45 2.69
N ASP A 71 9.93 -4.63 3.80
CA ASP A 71 10.20 -3.55 4.76
C ASP A 71 10.84 -2.31 4.09
N GLN A 72 11.69 -2.55 3.09
CA GLN A 72 12.32 -1.53 2.28
C GLN A 72 11.35 -0.66 1.47
N TRP A 73 10.12 -1.11 1.24
CA TRP A 73 9.10 -0.33 0.54
C TRP A 73 8.42 0.68 1.43
N LEU A 74 8.48 0.51 2.75
CA LEU A 74 7.57 1.17 3.67
C LEU A 74 8.30 2.24 4.48
N SER A 75 7.73 3.44 4.53
CA SER A 75 8.09 4.40 5.55
C SER A 75 7.65 3.91 6.93
N THR A 76 8.19 4.52 7.99
CA THR A 76 7.75 4.22 9.35
C THR A 76 6.25 4.53 9.55
N GLY A 77 5.75 5.60 8.93
CA GLY A 77 4.33 5.94 8.96
C GLY A 77 3.46 4.91 8.24
N ALA A 78 3.91 4.38 7.10
CA ALA A 78 3.20 3.31 6.39
C ALA A 78 3.12 2.03 7.22
N ARG A 79 4.22 1.61 7.87
CA ARG A 79 4.22 0.45 8.78
C ARG A 79 3.23 0.62 9.93
N GLN A 80 3.23 1.79 10.57
CA GLN A 80 2.30 2.10 11.64
C GLN A 80 0.84 2.07 11.15
N ALA A 81 0.55 2.69 10.00
CA ALA A 81 -0.78 2.69 9.41
C ALA A 81 -1.26 1.27 9.05
N LEU A 82 -0.37 0.41 8.56
CA LEU A 82 -0.68 -1.00 8.27
C LEU A 82 -1.06 -1.76 9.54
N LEU A 83 -0.32 -1.57 10.63
CA LEU A 83 -0.56 -2.30 11.88
C LEU A 83 -1.68 -1.71 12.75
N ALA A 84 -2.01 -0.43 12.56
CA ALA A 84 -2.94 0.31 13.42
C ALA A 84 -4.29 -0.39 13.70
N PRO A 85 -4.97 -1.07 12.75
CA PRO A 85 -6.25 -1.72 13.04
C PRO A 85 -6.16 -2.98 13.92
N PHE A 86 -4.96 -3.46 14.23
CA PHE A 86 -4.74 -4.69 15.00
C PHE A 86 -4.13 -4.43 16.38
N GLN A 87 -3.94 -3.16 16.74
CA GLN A 87 -3.39 -2.73 18.01
C GLN A 87 -4.54 -2.23 18.88
N ASP A 88 -5.19 -3.17 19.58
CA ASP A 88 -6.10 -2.87 20.69
C ASP A 88 -5.33 -2.67 22.00
#